data_AF-A0A3R8RTD5-F1
#
_entry.id   AF-A0A3R8RTD5-F1
#
_cell.length_a   1.000
_cell.length_b   1.000
_cell.length_c   1.000
_cell.angle_alpha   90.00
_cell.angle_beta   90.00
_cell.angle_gamma   90.00
#
_symmetry.space_group_name_H-M   'P 1'
#
loop_
_entity.id
_entity.type
_entity.pdbx_description
1 polymer ?
#
loop_
_entity_poly.entity_id
_entity_poly.type
_entity_poly.pdbx_seq_one_letter_code
_entity_poly.pdbx_strand_id
1 'polypeptide(L)'
;ELLELLEQQVPAARASAARPATDVWAEGLAAHAVGDWTEAQPRLVGALLSQYDENAPVQERQELLSQYLDLRSAEDTDNAALTRAVELYAEQRRNRMRGPVDDPTIGGVQWITLGEFRNQIAGKSICLIANSGRVGASSMGAEIDAYDLVVRFNSYRIDPRHTGARTDIHVTIHKHGFNWDQQVTTRLVFGGVSGDWKYSLRNRLVPGAQTYLGDESLRWPLRNIGKVGTDVWAGIPTSGFNMLWLLDFLDVSPKLDLIGFDFYESGAYRVQEAMKLAITSVHEYTSEKAWVMERAQSVTDMRISLR
;
A
#
# COMPACT_ATOMS: atom_id res chain seq x y z
N GLU A 1 -4.92 17.04 23.92
CA GLU A 1 -5.98 16.26 24.59
C GLU A 1 -5.60 14.83 24.92
N LEU A 2 -5.47 13.89 23.95
CA LEU A 2 -5.21 12.48 24.31
C LEU A 2 -3.90 12.26 25.08
N LEU A 3 -2.79 12.90 24.67
CA LEU A 3 -1.51 12.77 25.37
C LEU A 3 -1.54 13.43 26.76
N GLU A 4 -2.20 14.58 26.89
CA GLU A 4 -2.41 15.25 28.18
C GLU A 4 -3.25 14.36 29.13
N LEU A 5 -4.26 13.66 28.60
CA LEU A 5 -5.04 12.69 29.36
C LEU A 5 -4.17 11.52 29.83
N LEU A 6 -3.30 10.98 28.96
CA LEU A 6 -2.38 9.90 29.34
C LEU A 6 -1.36 10.35 30.40
N GLU A 7 -0.86 11.57 30.29
CA GLU A 7 0.06 12.17 31.27
C GLU A 7 -0.60 12.37 32.64
N GLN A 8 -1.87 12.82 32.67
CA GLN A 8 -2.64 12.94 33.91
C GLN A 8 -2.96 11.59 34.55
N GLN A 9 -3.26 10.58 33.73
CA GLN A 9 -3.57 9.22 34.20
C GLN A 9 -2.33 8.48 34.71
N VAL A 10 -1.16 8.81 34.16
CA VAL A 10 0.11 8.17 34.51
C VAL A 10 1.16 9.23 34.85
N PRO A 11 1.06 9.90 36.01
CA PRO A 11 1.98 10.99 36.37
C PRO A 11 3.46 10.57 36.39
N ALA A 12 3.72 9.30 36.70
CA ALA A 12 5.07 8.72 36.69
C ALA A 12 5.70 8.66 35.28
N ALA A 13 4.91 8.75 34.22
CA ALA A 13 5.38 8.66 32.84
C ALA A 13 6.36 9.78 32.45
N ARG A 14 6.25 10.95 33.07
CA ARG A 14 7.13 12.09 32.77
C ARG A 14 8.58 11.83 33.13
N ALA A 15 8.84 11.04 34.17
CA ALA A 15 10.18 10.62 34.55
C ALA A 15 10.83 9.73 33.46
N SER A 16 10.02 8.95 32.76
CA SER A 16 10.46 8.10 31.65
C SER A 16 10.60 8.84 30.33
N ALA A 17 9.88 9.96 30.13
CA ALA A 17 9.92 10.75 28.89
C ALA A 17 11.25 11.49 28.65
N ALA A 18 12.12 11.58 29.65
CA ALA A 18 13.44 12.22 29.54
C ALA A 18 14.51 11.34 28.87
N ARG A 19 14.16 10.10 28.48
CA ARG A 19 15.05 9.10 27.90
C ARG A 19 14.58 8.76 26.48
N PRO A 20 15.45 8.19 25.62
CA PRO A 20 15.08 7.84 24.25
C PRO A 20 13.83 6.95 24.19
N ALA A 21 12.83 7.35 23.40
CA ALA A 21 11.54 6.67 23.35
C ALA A 21 11.65 5.17 23.04
N THR A 22 12.59 4.77 22.17
CA THR A 22 12.80 3.36 21.79
C THR A 22 13.25 2.50 22.97
N ASP A 23 14.21 2.99 23.76
CA ASP A 23 14.75 2.25 24.91
C ASP A 23 13.69 2.12 26.01
N VAL A 24 13.00 3.22 26.29
CA VAL A 24 11.93 3.28 27.29
C VAL A 24 10.77 2.38 26.89
N TRP A 25 10.39 2.36 25.62
CA TRP A 25 9.34 1.49 25.10
C TRP A 25 9.72 0.01 25.23
N ALA A 26 10.96 -0.35 24.88
CA ALA A 26 11.46 -1.72 25.00
C ALA A 26 11.46 -2.20 26.47
N GLU A 27 11.87 -1.35 27.42
CA GLU A 27 11.78 -1.65 28.85
C GLU A 27 10.32 -1.81 29.32
N GLY A 28 9.40 -0.99 28.81
CA GLY A 28 7.97 -1.12 29.08
C GLY A 28 7.39 -2.44 28.58
N LEU A 29 7.76 -2.87 27.38
CA LEU A 29 7.36 -4.18 26.83
C LEU A 29 7.94 -5.34 27.63
N ALA A 30 9.20 -5.24 28.07
CA ALA A 30 9.84 -6.26 28.90
C ALA A 30 9.15 -6.41 30.26
N ALA A 31 8.75 -5.30 30.89
CA ALA A 31 7.96 -5.31 32.13
C ALA A 31 6.57 -5.92 31.92
N HIS A 32 5.87 -5.56 30.84
CA HIS A 32 4.57 -6.16 30.49
C HIS A 32 4.69 -7.68 30.24
N ALA A 33 5.75 -8.13 29.57
CA ALA A 33 5.96 -9.54 29.26
C ALA A 33 6.12 -10.44 30.52
N VAL A 34 6.54 -9.86 31.64
CA VAL A 34 6.62 -10.55 32.94
C VAL A 34 5.40 -10.29 33.84
N GLY A 35 4.36 -9.63 33.32
CA GLY A 35 3.13 -9.32 34.03
C GLY A 35 3.22 -8.12 34.98
N ASP A 36 4.28 -7.30 34.90
CA ASP A 36 4.45 -6.13 35.74
C ASP A 36 3.89 -4.88 35.06
N TRP A 37 2.56 -4.74 35.08
CA TRP A 37 1.89 -3.57 34.51
C TRP A 37 2.25 -2.26 35.22
N THR A 38 2.55 -2.33 36.52
CA THR A 38 2.91 -1.15 37.33
C THR A 38 4.20 -0.52 36.84
N GLU A 39 5.18 -1.33 36.44
CA GLU A 39 6.42 -0.85 35.81
C GLU A 39 6.25 -0.61 34.30
N ALA A 40 5.40 -1.37 33.61
CA ALA A 40 5.20 -1.23 32.17
C ALA A 40 4.51 0.10 31.80
N GLN A 41 3.41 0.44 32.46
CA GLN A 41 2.53 1.53 32.06
C GLN A 41 3.22 2.92 32.04
N PRO A 42 4.01 3.32 33.07
CA PRO A 42 4.72 4.59 33.05
C PRO A 42 5.75 4.69 31.92
N ARG A 43 6.43 3.58 31.60
CA ARG A 43 7.42 3.55 30.52
C ARG A 43 6.77 3.66 29.15
N LEU A 44 5.71 2.88 28.91
CA LEU A 44 4.99 2.92 27.63
C LEU A 44 4.39 4.31 27.36
N VAL A 45 3.77 4.94 28.37
CA VAL A 45 3.27 6.32 28.22
C VAL A 45 4.40 7.33 28.11
N GLY A 46 5.50 7.14 28.85
CA GLY A 46 6.67 8.03 28.79
C GLY A 46 7.31 8.07 27.40
N ALA A 47 7.38 6.92 26.71
CA ALA A 47 7.86 6.87 25.34
C ALA A 47 6.93 7.60 24.35
N LEU A 48 5.60 7.53 24.53
CA LEU A 48 4.63 8.29 23.72
C LEU A 48 4.80 9.80 23.90
N LEU A 49 5.04 10.25 25.13
CA LEU A 49 5.31 11.66 25.45
C LEU A 49 6.65 12.11 24.86
N SER A 50 7.70 11.30 24.99
CA SER A 50 9.02 11.56 24.38
C SER A 50 8.94 11.72 22.86
N GLN A 51 8.24 10.80 22.15
CA GLN A 51 8.04 10.95 20.70
C GLN A 51 7.26 12.20 20.32
N TYR A 52 6.33 12.64 21.18
CA TYR A 52 5.58 13.87 20.95
C TYR A 52 6.47 15.10 21.09
N ASP A 53 7.26 15.17 22.16
CA ASP A 53 8.19 16.26 22.45
C ASP A 53 9.29 16.37 21.37
N GLU A 54 9.75 15.23 20.84
CA GLU A 54 10.74 15.14 19.75
C GLU A 54 10.15 15.43 18.36
N ASN A 55 8.86 15.70 18.24
CA ASN A 55 8.15 15.89 16.97
C ASN A 55 8.33 14.72 15.98
N ALA A 56 8.36 13.48 16.48
CA ALA A 56 8.47 12.30 15.65
C ALA A 56 7.36 12.26 14.56
N PRO A 57 7.62 11.58 13.42
CA PRO A 57 6.63 11.42 12.36
C PRO A 57 5.26 11.01 12.90
N VAL A 58 4.20 11.61 12.35
CA VAL A 58 2.83 11.37 12.81
C VAL A 58 2.48 9.88 12.73
N GLN A 59 2.96 9.16 11.72
CA GLN A 59 2.75 7.72 11.56
C GLN A 59 3.35 6.92 12.72
N GLU A 60 4.60 7.20 13.09
CA GLU A 60 5.31 6.50 14.18
C GLU A 60 4.60 6.72 15.52
N ARG A 61 4.19 7.96 15.81
CA ARG A 61 3.41 8.29 17.01
C ARG A 61 2.07 7.55 17.07
N GLN A 62 1.43 7.34 15.91
CA GLN A 62 0.13 6.68 15.83
C GLN A 62 0.25 5.15 15.96
N GLU A 63 1.30 4.56 15.41
CA GLU A 63 1.60 3.14 15.58
C GLU A 63 1.89 2.81 17.05
N LEU A 64 2.73 3.62 17.71
CA LEU A 64 3.06 3.44 19.12
C LEU A 64 1.83 3.61 20.02
N LEU A 65 0.98 4.61 19.72
CA LEU A 65 -0.25 4.87 20.46
C LEU A 65 -1.28 3.73 20.27
N SER A 66 -1.39 3.17 19.07
CA SER A 66 -2.26 2.02 18.82
C SER A 66 -1.79 0.80 19.61
N GLN A 67 -0.49 0.49 19.59
CA GLN A 67 0.08 -0.61 20.34
C GLN A 67 -0.14 -0.46 21.86
N TYR A 68 0.01 0.76 22.39
CA TYR A 68 -0.28 1.03 23.80
C TYR A 68 -1.74 0.72 24.17
N LEU A 69 -2.68 1.16 23.34
CA LEU A 69 -4.10 0.93 23.59
C LEU A 69 -4.47 -0.55 23.47
N ASP A 70 -3.83 -1.30 22.57
CA ASP A 70 -4.02 -2.75 22.44
C ASP A 70 -3.53 -3.48 23.70
N LEU A 71 -2.32 -3.16 24.17
CA LEU A 71 -1.75 -3.72 25.40
C LEU A 71 -2.63 -3.40 26.61
N ARG A 72 -3.04 -2.14 26.75
CA ARG A 72 -3.89 -1.69 27.87
C ARG A 72 -5.30 -2.28 27.83
N SER A 73 -5.82 -2.64 26.66
CA SER A 73 -7.13 -3.28 26.52
C SER A 73 -7.10 -4.78 26.87
N ALA A 74 -5.92 -5.39 26.86
CA ALA A 74 -5.73 -6.78 27.28
C ALA A 74 -5.64 -6.93 28.82
N GLU A 75 -5.37 -5.83 29.54
CA GLU A 75 -5.38 -5.78 30.99
C GLU A 75 -6.84 -5.78 31.49
N ASP A 76 -7.20 -6.73 32.37
CA ASP A 76 -8.55 -6.91 32.92
C ASP A 76 -8.83 -5.87 34.03
N THR A 77 -8.78 -4.59 33.66
CA THR A 77 -9.10 -3.46 34.54
C THR A 77 -10.21 -2.62 33.94
N ASP A 78 -11.38 -2.67 34.59
CA ASP A 78 -12.50 -1.80 34.28
C ASP A 78 -12.11 -0.35 34.56
N ASN A 79 -11.93 0.44 33.49
CA ASN A 79 -11.36 1.76 33.62
C ASN A 79 -12.06 2.73 32.68
N ALA A 80 -12.97 3.53 33.23
CA ALA A 80 -13.56 4.69 32.56
C ALA A 80 -12.49 5.61 31.91
N ALA A 81 -11.27 5.59 32.44
CA ALA A 81 -10.13 6.32 31.90
C ALA A 81 -9.57 5.70 30.59
N LEU A 82 -9.65 4.37 30.42
CA LEU A 82 -9.36 3.69 29.15
C LEU A 82 -10.47 3.97 28.13
N THR A 83 -11.74 3.93 28.55
CA THR A 83 -12.88 4.28 27.68
C THR A 83 -12.71 5.68 27.10
N ARG A 84 -12.34 6.67 27.92
CA ARG A 84 -12.10 8.04 27.46
C ARG A 84 -10.89 8.15 26.51
N ALA A 85 -9.80 7.42 26.77
CA ALA A 85 -8.64 7.40 25.89
C ALA A 85 -8.97 6.75 24.53
N VAL A 86 -9.72 5.65 24.55
CA VAL A 86 -10.23 4.96 23.34
C VAL A 86 -11.21 5.86 22.59
N GLU A 87 -12.08 6.60 23.26
CA GLU A 87 -13.00 7.56 22.64
C GLU A 87 -12.25 8.67 21.92
N LEU A 88 -11.25 9.28 22.56
CA LEU A 88 -10.43 10.34 21.97
C LEU A 88 -9.58 9.82 20.81
N TYR A 89 -9.02 8.61 20.94
CA TYR A 89 -8.32 7.95 19.82
C TYR A 89 -9.27 7.63 18.67
N ALA A 90 -10.46 7.09 18.98
CA ALA A 90 -11.48 6.79 17.99
C ALA A 90 -12.06 8.07 17.36
N GLU A 91 -12.16 9.17 18.09
CA GLU A 91 -12.57 10.49 17.58
C GLU A 91 -11.50 11.11 16.72
N GLN A 92 -10.22 11.08 17.12
CA GLN A 92 -9.10 11.50 16.29
C GLN A 92 -9.05 10.68 14.99
N ARG A 93 -9.21 9.36 15.10
CA ARG A 93 -9.32 8.46 13.95
C ARG A 93 -10.55 8.81 13.12
N ARG A 94 -11.74 8.97 13.72
CA ARG A 94 -12.97 9.35 13.03
C ARG A 94 -12.90 10.73 12.40
N ASN A 95 -12.17 11.70 12.94
CA ASN A 95 -12.00 13.04 12.38
C ASN A 95 -10.97 13.04 11.25
N ARG A 96 -9.96 12.17 11.31
CA ARG A 96 -9.09 11.85 10.16
C ARG A 96 -9.84 11.09 9.05
N MET A 97 -10.78 10.24 9.45
CA MET A 97 -11.57 9.38 8.55
C MET A 97 -12.84 10.07 8.03
N ARG A 98 -13.38 11.06 8.77
CA ARG A 98 -14.44 11.96 8.34
C ARG A 98 -13.80 12.82 7.27
N GLY A 99 -14.14 12.49 6.03
CA GLY A 99 -13.74 13.30 4.91
C GLY A 99 -14.31 14.72 5.04
N PRO A 100 -13.68 15.70 4.39
CA PRO A 100 -14.40 16.86 3.92
C PRO A 100 -15.61 16.43 3.07
N VAL A 101 -16.60 17.33 3.04
CA VAL A 101 -17.79 17.38 2.16
C VAL A 101 -17.52 16.75 0.79
N ASP A 102 -18.55 16.14 0.20
CA ASP A 102 -18.52 15.51 -1.13
C ASP A 102 -17.58 16.24 -2.11
N ASP A 103 -16.57 15.51 -2.58
CA ASP A 103 -15.55 16.03 -3.51
C ASP A 103 -16.26 16.48 -4.79
N PRO A 104 -16.21 17.76 -5.18
CA PRO A 104 -16.42 18.12 -6.58
C PRO A 104 -15.23 17.52 -7.33
N THR A 105 -15.38 16.29 -7.82
CA THR A 105 -14.47 15.53 -8.70
C THR A 105 -13.08 16.16 -8.81
N ILE A 106 -12.08 15.64 -8.09
CA ILE A 106 -10.68 16.06 -8.22
C ILE A 106 -10.39 16.32 -9.71
N GLY A 107 -10.17 17.59 -10.05
CA GLY A 107 -10.47 18.22 -11.33
C GLY A 107 -10.52 17.32 -12.58
N GLY A 108 -11.74 17.02 -13.04
CA GLY A 108 -11.98 16.46 -14.39
C GLY A 108 -11.70 14.97 -14.56
N VAL A 109 -11.42 14.23 -13.49
CA VAL A 109 -11.22 12.77 -13.53
C VAL A 109 -12.56 12.03 -13.54
N GLN A 110 -12.69 11.01 -14.40
CA GLN A 110 -13.84 10.11 -14.43
C GLN A 110 -13.58 8.87 -13.58
N TRP A 111 -14.40 8.66 -12.55
CA TRP A 111 -14.33 7.43 -11.75
C TRP A 111 -14.90 6.26 -12.55
N ILE A 112 -14.24 5.11 -12.47
CA ILE A 112 -14.69 3.88 -13.12
C ILE A 112 -14.82 2.73 -12.12
N THR A 113 -15.92 2.02 -12.24
CA THR A 113 -16.23 0.78 -11.53
C THR A 113 -15.52 -0.41 -12.19
N LEU A 114 -15.58 -1.59 -11.54
CA LEU A 114 -15.14 -2.85 -12.13
C LEU A 114 -15.73 -3.12 -13.52
N GLY A 115 -17.03 -2.85 -13.71
CA GLY A 115 -17.72 -3.10 -14.98
C GLY A 115 -17.25 -2.17 -16.10
N GLU A 116 -17.06 -0.88 -15.78
CA GLU A 116 -16.54 0.10 -16.74
C GLU A 116 -15.07 -0.20 -17.10
N PHE A 117 -14.26 -0.59 -16.12
CA PHE A 117 -12.89 -1.03 -16.37
C PHE A 117 -12.86 -2.25 -17.29
N ARG A 118 -13.70 -3.28 -17.03
CA ARG A 118 -13.86 -4.45 -17.91
C ARG A 118 -14.17 -4.04 -19.34
N ASN A 119 -15.09 -3.10 -19.54
CA ASN A 119 -15.47 -2.63 -20.87
C ASN A 119 -14.33 -1.90 -21.58
N GLN A 120 -13.49 -1.15 -20.85
CA GLN A 120 -12.34 -0.46 -21.43
C GLN A 120 -11.27 -1.43 -21.94
N ILE A 121 -11.09 -2.58 -21.27
CA ILE A 121 -10.01 -3.53 -21.60
C ILE A 121 -10.45 -4.69 -22.52
N ALA A 122 -11.75 -4.86 -22.74
CA ALA A 122 -12.30 -5.97 -23.52
C ALA A 122 -11.80 -5.97 -24.97
N GLY A 123 -11.38 -7.15 -25.44
CA GLY A 123 -10.87 -7.36 -26.80
C GLY A 123 -9.47 -6.81 -27.05
N LYS A 124 -8.84 -6.16 -26.07
CA LYS A 124 -7.50 -5.53 -26.21
C LYS A 124 -6.39 -6.47 -25.79
N SER A 125 -5.28 -6.42 -26.51
CA SER A 125 -4.01 -7.01 -26.09
C SER A 125 -3.37 -6.20 -24.97
N ILE A 126 -2.95 -6.87 -23.90
CA ILE A 126 -2.39 -6.21 -22.71
C ILE A 126 -1.01 -6.77 -22.41
N CYS A 127 -0.05 -5.87 -22.15
CA CYS A 127 1.21 -6.25 -21.52
C CYS A 127 1.39 -5.59 -20.14
N LEU A 128 1.88 -6.39 -19.19
CA LEU A 128 2.32 -5.93 -17.87
C LEU A 128 3.84 -5.87 -17.87
N ILE A 129 4.42 -4.74 -17.46
CA ILE A 129 5.87 -4.55 -17.47
C ILE A 129 6.40 -4.56 -16.05
N ALA A 130 7.28 -5.52 -15.74
CA ALA A 130 7.97 -5.57 -14.47
C ALA A 130 8.99 -4.42 -14.34
N ASN A 131 9.21 -3.97 -13.10
CA ASN A 131 10.30 -3.06 -12.76
C ASN A 131 11.60 -3.84 -12.52
N SER A 132 12.01 -4.70 -13.45
CA SER A 132 13.18 -5.59 -13.31
C SER A 132 14.38 -5.10 -14.13
N GLY A 133 15.59 -5.37 -13.62
CA GLY A 133 16.85 -5.07 -14.31
C GLY A 133 16.92 -5.69 -15.70
N ARG A 134 16.31 -6.86 -15.86
CA ARG A 134 16.19 -7.59 -17.13
C ARG A 134 15.51 -6.76 -18.22
N VAL A 135 14.41 -6.05 -17.92
CA VAL A 135 13.78 -5.16 -18.91
C VAL A 135 14.74 -4.02 -19.26
N GLY A 136 15.39 -3.43 -18.25
CA GLY A 136 16.36 -2.34 -18.43
C GLY A 136 17.60 -2.68 -19.26
N ALA A 137 17.89 -3.96 -19.46
CA ALA A 137 18.98 -4.45 -20.31
C ALA A 137 18.51 -5.00 -21.68
N SER A 138 17.21 -4.89 -22.00
CA SER A 138 16.60 -5.56 -23.15
C SER A 138 16.64 -4.72 -24.44
N SER A 139 15.76 -4.98 -25.42
CA SER A 139 15.40 -4.02 -26.48
C SER A 139 13.92 -4.14 -26.83
N MET A 140 13.09 -4.39 -25.79
CA MET A 140 11.67 -4.72 -25.94
C MET A 140 10.77 -3.53 -26.24
N GLY A 141 11.29 -2.30 -26.29
CA GLY A 141 10.46 -1.10 -26.29
C GLY A 141 9.46 -1.03 -27.44
N ALA A 142 9.89 -1.36 -28.65
CA ALA A 142 9.00 -1.40 -29.82
C ALA A 142 7.93 -2.49 -29.70
N GLU A 143 8.27 -3.66 -29.16
CA GLU A 143 7.30 -4.74 -28.94
C GLU A 143 6.29 -4.40 -27.85
N ILE A 144 6.73 -3.72 -26.79
CA ILE A 144 5.87 -3.25 -25.70
C ILE A 144 4.87 -2.22 -26.23
N ASP A 145 5.32 -1.24 -26.99
CA ASP A 145 4.46 -0.17 -27.50
C ASP A 145 3.48 -0.67 -28.59
N ALA A 146 3.64 -1.88 -29.09
CA ALA A 146 2.74 -2.52 -30.06
C ALA A 146 1.48 -3.14 -29.42
N TYR A 147 1.40 -3.26 -28.09
CA TYR A 147 0.18 -3.70 -27.41
C TYR A 147 -0.89 -2.61 -27.43
N ASP A 148 -2.16 -3.00 -27.37
CA ASP A 148 -3.25 -2.05 -27.25
C ASP A 148 -3.18 -1.29 -25.92
N LEU A 149 -2.84 -2.01 -24.83
CA LEU A 149 -2.70 -1.46 -23.49
C LEU A 149 -1.38 -1.87 -22.83
N VAL A 150 -0.65 -0.87 -22.37
CA VAL A 150 0.60 -1.02 -21.61
C VAL A 150 0.36 -0.69 -20.14
N VAL A 151 0.60 -1.68 -19.27
CA VAL A 151 0.42 -1.58 -17.83
C VAL A 151 1.77 -1.46 -17.12
N ARG A 152 1.92 -0.44 -16.26
CA ARG A 152 3.12 -0.22 -15.45
C ARG A 152 2.81 -0.08 -13.97
N PHE A 153 3.83 -0.30 -13.14
CA PHE A 153 3.67 -0.39 -11.69
C PHE A 153 4.49 0.65 -10.94
N ASN A 154 3.85 1.36 -10.02
CA ASN A 154 4.49 2.19 -9.01
C ASN A 154 5.55 3.14 -9.61
N SER A 155 6.82 2.91 -9.26
CA SER A 155 7.98 3.70 -9.61
C SER A 155 8.65 3.26 -10.91
N TYR A 156 7.87 2.90 -11.93
CA TYR A 156 8.40 2.49 -13.23
C TYR A 156 9.28 3.57 -13.85
N ARG A 157 10.28 3.17 -14.62
CA ARG A 157 11.14 4.06 -15.40
C ARG A 157 10.83 3.92 -16.88
N ILE A 158 10.73 5.04 -17.59
CA ILE A 158 10.66 5.07 -19.04
C ILE A 158 12.07 5.18 -19.61
N ASP A 159 12.40 4.18 -20.41
CA ASP A 159 13.50 4.14 -21.35
C ASP A 159 12.91 3.59 -22.67
N PRO A 160 12.72 4.42 -23.71
CA PRO A 160 11.99 4.01 -24.91
C PRO A 160 12.57 2.78 -25.61
N ARG A 161 13.89 2.57 -25.55
CA ARG A 161 14.53 1.41 -26.17
C ARG A 161 14.18 0.12 -25.45
N HIS A 162 14.21 0.17 -24.12
CA HIS A 162 14.16 -1.01 -23.26
C HIS A 162 12.75 -1.32 -22.77
N THR A 163 12.02 -0.27 -22.40
CA THR A 163 10.75 -0.37 -21.69
C THR A 163 9.56 0.13 -22.51
N GLY A 164 9.78 0.71 -23.70
CA GLY A 164 8.76 1.41 -24.47
C GLY A 164 8.49 2.81 -23.91
N ALA A 165 7.72 3.61 -24.64
CA ALA A 165 7.37 4.99 -24.25
C ALA A 165 5.95 5.11 -23.69
N ARG A 166 5.06 4.14 -23.95
CA ARG A 166 3.64 4.23 -23.59
C ARG A 166 3.37 3.76 -22.16
N THR A 167 2.37 4.38 -21.54
CA THR A 167 1.75 3.92 -20.30
C THR A 167 0.26 4.23 -20.36
N ASP A 168 -0.56 3.23 -20.70
CA ASP A 168 -2.01 3.41 -20.79
C ASP A 168 -2.66 3.24 -19.41
N ILE A 169 -2.18 2.25 -18.64
CA ILE A 169 -2.66 1.96 -17.29
C ILE A 169 -1.49 2.04 -16.32
N HIS A 170 -1.61 2.91 -15.31
CA HIS A 170 -0.68 2.91 -14.18
C HIS A 170 -1.34 2.35 -12.94
N VAL A 171 -0.74 1.27 -12.44
CA VAL A 171 -1.13 0.60 -11.20
C VAL A 171 -0.16 1.01 -10.09
N THR A 172 -0.66 1.57 -9.00
CA THR A 172 0.20 2.05 -7.91
C THR A 172 -0.37 1.74 -6.54
N ILE A 173 0.48 1.56 -5.53
CA ILE A 173 0.02 1.52 -4.14
C ILE A 173 -0.13 2.94 -3.60
N HIS A 174 -1.20 3.15 -2.82
CA HIS A 174 -1.47 4.46 -2.21
C HIS A 174 -0.42 4.94 -1.18
N LYS A 175 0.56 4.08 -0.82
CA LYS A 175 1.59 4.36 0.19
C LYS A 175 2.75 5.21 -0.34
N HIS A 176 3.08 5.15 -1.63
CA HIS A 176 4.18 5.93 -2.22
C HIS A 176 3.72 6.90 -3.31
N GLY A 177 4.51 7.94 -3.57
CA GLY A 177 4.15 9.08 -4.45
C GLY A 177 4.79 9.03 -5.84
N PHE A 178 5.34 7.90 -6.27
CA PHE A 178 6.04 7.82 -7.56
C PHE A 178 5.07 7.82 -8.75
N ASN A 179 5.39 8.61 -9.77
CA ASN A 179 4.68 8.70 -11.04
C ASN A 179 3.18 9.09 -10.91
N TRP A 180 2.81 9.88 -9.90
CA TRP A 180 1.44 10.40 -9.72
C TRP A 180 1.12 11.55 -10.66
N ASP A 181 2.14 12.28 -11.10
CA ASP A 181 2.11 13.39 -12.05
C ASP A 181 2.20 12.95 -13.52
N GLN A 182 2.63 11.71 -13.77
CA GLN A 182 2.74 11.17 -15.13
C GLN A 182 1.37 10.98 -15.76
N GLN A 183 1.21 11.47 -17.00
CA GLN A 183 -0.02 11.34 -17.77
C GLN A 183 -0.27 9.88 -18.16
N VAL A 184 -1.46 9.40 -17.85
CA VAL A 184 -1.94 8.06 -18.21
C VAL A 184 -3.43 8.10 -18.56
N THR A 185 -3.92 7.10 -19.29
CA THR A 185 -5.36 7.02 -19.56
C THR A 185 -6.11 6.62 -18.30
N THR A 186 -5.69 5.53 -17.65
CA THR A 186 -6.35 4.98 -16.46
C THR A 186 -5.36 4.79 -15.33
N ARG A 187 -5.73 5.23 -14.12
CA ARG A 187 -4.97 4.99 -12.90
C ARG A 187 -5.74 4.07 -11.96
N LEU A 188 -5.10 2.98 -11.56
CA LEU A 188 -5.62 2.08 -10.53
C LEU A 188 -4.75 2.20 -9.30
N VAL A 189 -5.34 2.65 -8.19
CA VAL A 189 -4.64 2.81 -6.92
C VAL A 189 -5.07 1.72 -5.98
N PHE A 190 -4.14 0.89 -5.54
CA PHE A 190 -4.43 -0.19 -4.60
C PHE A 190 -4.14 0.20 -3.15
N GLY A 191 -4.93 -0.33 -2.23
CA GLY A 191 -4.76 -0.09 -0.79
C GLY A 191 -5.62 -1.01 0.04
N GLY A 192 -5.11 -1.46 1.19
CA GLY A 192 -5.82 -2.44 2.02
C GLY A 192 -6.92 -1.85 2.89
N VAL A 193 -6.65 -0.66 3.44
CA VAL A 193 -7.52 0.07 4.36
C VAL A 193 -8.23 1.18 3.59
N SER A 194 -9.57 1.14 3.54
CA SER A 194 -10.39 2.09 2.77
C SER A 194 -10.10 3.56 3.14
N GLY A 195 -10.03 3.86 4.44
CA GLY A 195 -9.77 5.20 4.94
C GLY A 195 -8.45 5.79 4.48
N ASP A 196 -7.35 5.07 4.70
CA ASP A 196 -6.01 5.52 4.31
C ASP A 196 -5.90 5.64 2.79
N TRP A 197 -6.59 4.77 2.04
CA TRP A 197 -6.67 4.86 0.59
C TRP A 197 -7.38 6.15 0.14
N LYS A 198 -8.56 6.46 0.69
CA LYS A 198 -9.31 7.70 0.39
C LYS A 198 -8.48 8.94 0.74
N TYR A 199 -7.81 8.93 1.89
CA TYR A 199 -6.91 9.99 2.29
C TYR A 199 -5.75 10.16 1.30
N SER A 200 -5.07 9.08 0.92
CA SER A 200 -3.98 9.14 -0.06
C SER A 200 -4.43 9.69 -1.40
N LEU A 201 -5.59 9.26 -1.91
CA LEU A 201 -6.12 9.76 -3.19
C LEU A 201 -6.33 11.27 -3.16
N ARG A 202 -7.02 11.79 -2.14
CA ARG A 202 -7.28 13.23 -1.99
C ARG A 202 -6.01 14.07 -1.97
N ASN A 203 -4.95 13.57 -1.35
CA ASN A 203 -3.72 14.35 -1.16
C ASN A 203 -2.69 14.18 -2.28
N ARG A 204 -2.84 13.18 -3.17
CA ARG A 204 -1.79 12.82 -4.14
C ARG A 204 -2.24 12.84 -5.59
N LEU A 205 -3.55 12.79 -5.86
CA LEU A 205 -4.02 12.87 -7.23
C LEU A 205 -3.66 14.22 -7.84
N VAL A 206 -3.01 14.17 -9.00
CA VAL A 206 -2.63 15.34 -9.77
C VAL A 206 -3.72 15.57 -10.84
N PRO A 207 -4.37 16.75 -10.86
CA PRO A 207 -5.34 17.09 -11.90
C PRO A 207 -4.73 16.95 -13.30
N GLY A 208 -5.45 16.32 -14.22
CA GLY A 208 -4.99 16.11 -15.60
C GLY A 208 -3.93 15.03 -15.81
N ALA A 209 -3.42 14.39 -14.75
CA ALA A 209 -2.49 13.27 -14.88
C ALA A 209 -3.16 11.93 -15.23
N GLN A 210 -4.50 11.85 -15.10
CA GLN A 210 -5.28 10.69 -15.53
C GLN A 210 -6.65 11.12 -16.06
N THR A 211 -7.16 10.38 -17.04
CA THR A 211 -8.55 10.52 -17.50
C THR A 211 -9.50 9.73 -16.60
N TYR A 212 -9.14 8.48 -16.31
CA TYR A 212 -9.95 7.57 -15.50
C TYR A 212 -9.25 7.17 -14.20
N LEU A 213 -10.03 7.00 -13.14
CA LEU A 213 -9.56 6.52 -11.84
C LEU A 213 -10.45 5.38 -11.34
N GLY A 214 -9.84 4.27 -10.97
CA GLY A 214 -10.58 3.14 -10.38
C GLY A 214 -11.21 3.52 -9.03
N ASP A 215 -12.48 3.17 -8.86
CA ASP A 215 -13.23 3.40 -7.62
C ASP A 215 -12.87 2.38 -6.52
N GLU A 216 -13.61 2.43 -5.41
CA GLU A 216 -13.39 1.55 -4.27
C GLU A 216 -13.58 0.06 -4.58
N SER A 217 -14.32 -0.29 -5.65
CA SER A 217 -14.49 -1.68 -6.10
C SER A 217 -13.18 -2.28 -6.64
N LEU A 218 -12.33 -1.43 -7.24
CA LEU A 218 -11.05 -1.80 -7.84
C LEU A 218 -9.85 -1.68 -6.87
N ARG A 219 -10.09 -1.19 -5.65
CA ARG A 219 -9.04 -0.87 -4.67
C ARG A 219 -8.19 -2.08 -4.22
N TRP A 220 -8.77 -3.27 -4.14
CA TRP A 220 -8.06 -4.46 -3.66
C TRP A 220 -8.57 -5.74 -4.32
N PRO A 221 -8.23 -5.98 -5.60
CA PRO A 221 -8.88 -7.02 -6.41
C PRO A 221 -8.97 -8.40 -5.74
N LEU A 222 -7.85 -8.96 -5.28
CA LEU A 222 -7.82 -10.29 -4.68
C LEU A 222 -8.76 -10.41 -3.45
N ARG A 223 -8.80 -9.38 -2.61
CA ARG A 223 -9.57 -9.38 -1.36
C ARG A 223 -11.01 -8.93 -1.55
N ASN A 224 -11.25 -7.87 -2.30
CA ASN A 224 -12.56 -7.25 -2.45
C ASN A 224 -13.42 -7.96 -3.49
N ILE A 225 -12.83 -8.35 -4.62
CA ILE A 225 -13.53 -9.00 -5.74
C ILE A 225 -13.44 -10.51 -5.57
N GLY A 226 -12.23 -11.03 -5.40
CA GLY A 226 -12.00 -12.47 -5.25
C GLY A 226 -12.47 -13.06 -3.92
N LYS A 227 -12.72 -12.21 -2.91
CA LYS A 227 -13.07 -12.62 -1.53
C LYS A 227 -12.08 -13.63 -0.94
N VAL A 228 -10.83 -13.62 -1.40
CA VAL A 228 -9.79 -14.53 -0.93
C VAL A 228 -9.31 -14.04 0.43
N GLY A 229 -9.51 -14.84 1.48
CA GLY A 229 -9.07 -14.53 2.84
C GLY A 229 -7.57 -14.74 3.06
N THR A 230 -7.10 -14.37 4.25
CA THR A 230 -5.71 -14.56 4.67
C THR A 230 -5.38 -16.02 5.00
N ASP A 231 -6.39 -16.85 5.18
CA ASP A 231 -6.31 -18.30 5.32
C ASP A 231 -5.90 -18.99 4.01
N VAL A 232 -6.35 -18.46 2.86
CA VAL A 232 -6.01 -18.99 1.53
C VAL A 232 -4.75 -18.34 0.98
N TRP A 233 -4.57 -17.04 1.22
CA TRP A 233 -3.42 -16.29 0.76
C TRP A 233 -2.91 -15.42 1.90
N ALA A 234 -1.89 -15.86 2.63
CA ALA A 234 -1.44 -15.19 3.84
C ALA A 234 -0.75 -13.84 3.55
N GLY A 235 0.09 -13.78 2.52
CA GLY A 235 0.84 -12.57 2.17
C GLY A 235 -0.03 -11.38 1.74
N ILE A 236 0.55 -10.18 1.80
CA ILE A 236 -0.05 -9.02 1.13
C ILE A 236 0.28 -9.15 -0.37
N PRO A 237 -0.71 -9.25 -1.27
CA PRO A 237 -0.43 -9.37 -2.70
C PRO A 237 0.21 -8.10 -3.26
N THR A 238 1.18 -8.26 -4.16
CA THR A 238 1.84 -7.14 -4.84
C THR A 238 0.86 -6.38 -5.75
N SER A 239 1.23 -5.15 -6.17
CA SER A 239 0.48 -4.44 -7.21
C SER A 239 0.44 -5.22 -8.52
N GLY A 240 1.57 -5.86 -8.87
CA GLY A 240 1.67 -6.72 -10.05
C GLY A 240 0.67 -7.85 -10.00
N PHE A 241 0.63 -8.56 -8.88
CA PHE A 241 -0.27 -9.70 -8.70
C PHE A 241 -1.75 -9.31 -8.62
N ASN A 242 -2.10 -8.24 -7.90
CA ASN A 242 -3.49 -7.76 -7.88
C ASN A 242 -4.00 -7.40 -9.27
N MET A 243 -3.17 -6.74 -10.08
CA MET A 243 -3.53 -6.40 -11.46
C MET A 243 -3.65 -7.64 -12.32
N LEU A 244 -2.69 -8.57 -12.22
CA LEU A 244 -2.72 -9.80 -12.96
C LEU A 244 -3.95 -10.64 -12.63
N TRP A 245 -4.25 -10.81 -11.34
CA TRP A 245 -5.43 -11.50 -10.86
C TRP A 245 -6.71 -10.84 -11.37
N LEU A 246 -6.78 -9.50 -11.37
CA LEU A 246 -7.93 -8.77 -11.88
C LEU A 246 -8.16 -9.03 -13.38
N LEU A 247 -7.10 -8.98 -14.18
CA LEU A 247 -7.18 -9.24 -15.61
C LEU A 247 -7.54 -10.69 -15.93
N ASP A 248 -7.02 -11.63 -15.15
CA ASP A 248 -7.38 -13.04 -15.25
C ASP A 248 -8.85 -13.27 -14.89
N PHE A 249 -9.31 -12.71 -13.77
CA PHE A 249 -10.69 -12.79 -13.30
C PHE A 249 -11.68 -12.20 -14.31
N LEU A 250 -11.34 -11.08 -14.95
CA LEU A 250 -12.22 -10.44 -15.92
C LEU A 250 -12.30 -11.21 -17.24
N ASP A 251 -11.23 -11.89 -17.63
CA ASP A 251 -11.13 -12.77 -18.81
C ASP A 251 -11.76 -12.18 -20.09
N VAL A 252 -11.39 -10.94 -20.41
CA VAL A 252 -11.90 -10.24 -21.60
C VAL A 252 -10.81 -9.84 -22.60
N SER A 253 -9.55 -10.07 -22.27
CA SER A 253 -8.41 -9.71 -23.11
C SER A 253 -7.88 -10.97 -23.82
N PRO A 254 -7.90 -11.00 -25.18
CA PRO A 254 -7.50 -12.18 -25.93
C PRO A 254 -5.99 -12.44 -25.85
N LYS A 255 -5.20 -11.45 -25.42
CA LYS A 255 -3.76 -11.56 -25.24
C LYS A 255 -3.32 -10.90 -23.94
N LEU A 256 -2.63 -11.66 -23.08
CA LEU A 256 -2.14 -11.18 -21.79
C LEU A 256 -0.71 -11.66 -21.54
N ASP A 257 0.24 -10.73 -21.65
CA ASP A 257 1.66 -11.01 -21.54
C ASP A 257 2.31 -10.27 -20.36
N LEU A 258 3.15 -10.98 -19.61
CA LEU A 258 4.02 -10.43 -18.58
C LEU A 258 5.42 -10.27 -19.15
N ILE A 259 5.93 -9.04 -19.20
CA ILE A 259 7.24 -8.70 -19.75
C ILE A 259 8.22 -8.42 -18.61
N GLY A 260 9.29 -9.20 -18.56
CA GLY A 260 10.39 -9.07 -17.60
C GLY A 260 10.07 -9.53 -16.18
N PHE A 261 9.00 -10.30 -15.98
CA PHE A 261 8.65 -10.85 -14.67
C PHE A 261 9.61 -11.99 -14.29
N ASP A 262 10.69 -11.62 -13.62
CA ASP A 262 11.68 -12.55 -13.06
C ASP A 262 11.70 -12.53 -11.53
N PHE A 263 10.64 -12.00 -10.91
CA PHE A 263 10.46 -11.98 -9.46
C PHE A 263 11.65 -11.34 -8.70
N TYR A 264 12.25 -10.32 -9.33
CA TYR A 264 13.40 -9.55 -8.84
C TYR A 264 14.74 -10.30 -8.83
N GLU A 265 14.85 -11.43 -9.53
CA GLU A 265 16.12 -12.15 -9.71
C GLU A 265 17.19 -11.25 -10.37
N SER A 266 16.80 -10.35 -11.29
CA SER A 266 17.72 -9.37 -11.91
C SER A 266 17.83 -8.03 -11.18
N GLY A 267 17.24 -7.91 -9.99
CA GLY A 267 17.13 -6.64 -9.27
C GLY A 267 16.10 -5.69 -9.86
N ALA A 268 16.02 -4.48 -9.29
CA ALA A 268 15.00 -3.50 -9.64
C ALA A 268 15.47 -2.51 -10.74
N TYR A 269 14.57 -2.15 -11.63
CA TYR A 269 14.72 -1.06 -12.61
C TYR A 269 13.59 -0.05 -12.41
N ARG A 270 13.89 1.03 -11.69
CA ARG A 270 12.92 2.03 -11.21
C ARG A 270 13.47 3.44 -11.41
N VAL A 271 12.63 4.46 -11.18
CA VAL A 271 13.14 5.83 -11.03
C VAL A 271 14.15 5.93 -9.89
N GLN A 272 15.10 6.86 -9.98
CA GLN A 272 16.28 6.90 -9.13
C GLN A 272 15.93 7.04 -7.64
N GLU A 273 14.89 7.82 -7.33
CA GLU A 273 14.41 8.07 -5.98
C GLU A 273 13.88 6.79 -5.32
N ALA A 274 13.33 5.87 -6.11
CA ALA A 274 12.76 4.62 -5.65
C ALA A 274 13.79 3.48 -5.54
N MET A 275 15.01 3.65 -6.06
CA MET A 275 16.08 2.65 -5.94
C MET A 275 16.56 2.48 -4.50
N LYS A 276 16.30 3.46 -3.62
CA LYS A 276 16.62 3.40 -2.19
C LYS A 276 15.63 2.56 -1.38
N LEU A 277 14.48 2.20 -1.96
CA LEU A 277 13.46 1.42 -1.27
C LEU A 277 13.79 -0.07 -1.38
N ALA A 278 13.91 -0.72 -0.22
CA ALA A 278 14.06 -2.17 -0.14
C ALA A 278 12.88 -2.87 -0.81
N ILE A 279 13.17 -3.98 -1.51
CA ILE A 279 12.12 -4.90 -1.96
C ILE A 279 11.56 -5.56 -0.70
N THR A 280 10.33 -5.23 -0.34
CA THR A 280 9.75 -5.65 0.93
C THR A 280 9.45 -7.15 0.91
N SER A 281 9.90 -7.88 1.94
CA SER A 281 9.62 -9.31 2.14
C SER A 281 8.19 -9.61 2.62
N VAL A 282 7.39 -8.57 2.91
CA VAL A 282 5.98 -8.69 3.31
C VAL A 282 5.09 -9.23 2.15
N HIS A 283 5.64 -9.25 0.93
CA HIS A 283 5.03 -9.85 -0.24
C HIS A 283 5.50 -11.28 -0.43
N GLU A 284 4.55 -12.18 -0.73
CA GLU A 284 4.81 -13.60 -0.89
C GLU A 284 5.09 -13.95 -2.36
N TYR A 285 6.26 -13.52 -2.87
CA TYR A 285 6.62 -13.65 -4.29
C TYR A 285 6.64 -15.10 -4.79
N THR A 286 6.90 -16.08 -3.93
CA THR A 286 6.90 -17.51 -4.28
C THR A 286 5.52 -17.98 -4.69
N SER A 287 4.49 -17.62 -3.92
CA SER A 287 3.10 -18.01 -4.20
C SER A 287 2.56 -17.26 -5.42
N GLU A 288 2.93 -15.99 -5.60
CA GLU A 288 2.65 -15.24 -6.83
C GLU A 288 3.28 -15.92 -8.05
N LYS A 289 4.56 -16.29 -7.97
CA LYS A 289 5.27 -17.01 -9.04
C LYS A 289 4.59 -18.32 -9.39
N ALA A 290 4.25 -19.14 -8.40
CA ALA A 290 3.56 -20.40 -8.62
C ALA A 290 2.23 -20.20 -9.36
N TRP A 291 1.42 -19.22 -8.93
CA TRP A 291 0.14 -18.91 -9.55
C TRP A 291 0.28 -18.47 -11.02
N VAL A 292 1.30 -17.65 -11.32
CA VAL A 292 1.59 -17.22 -12.70
C VAL A 292 2.00 -18.41 -13.57
N MET A 293 2.92 -19.24 -13.07
CA MET A 293 3.48 -20.34 -13.85
C MET A 293 2.45 -21.44 -14.12
N GLU A 294 1.48 -21.65 -13.22
CA GLU A 294 0.35 -22.57 -13.44
C GLU A 294 -0.53 -22.15 -14.63
N ARG A 295 -0.61 -20.84 -14.91
CA ARG A 295 -1.46 -20.25 -15.97
C ARG A 295 -0.69 -19.94 -17.26
N ALA A 296 0.62 -20.10 -17.25
CA ALA A 296 1.44 -19.77 -18.41
C ALA A 296 1.20 -20.76 -19.56
N GLN A 297 0.83 -20.24 -20.73
CA GLN A 297 0.74 -21.01 -21.97
C GLN A 297 2.09 -21.09 -22.70
N SER A 298 2.90 -20.03 -22.58
CA SER A 298 4.28 -20.06 -23.07
C SER A 298 5.18 -19.19 -22.21
N VAL A 299 6.44 -19.60 -22.10
CA VAL A 299 7.46 -18.92 -21.29
C VAL A 299 8.74 -18.80 -22.12
N THR A 300 9.28 -17.60 -22.16
CA THR A 300 10.59 -17.26 -22.71
C THR A 300 11.37 -16.48 -21.66
N ASP A 301 12.63 -16.17 -21.95
CA ASP A 301 13.48 -15.40 -21.03
C ASP A 301 12.92 -14.00 -20.69
N MET A 302 12.06 -13.43 -21.55
CA MET A 302 11.54 -12.07 -21.39
C MET A 302 10.02 -12.00 -21.24
N ARG A 303 9.30 -13.00 -21.74
CA ARG A 303 7.83 -12.99 -21.82
C ARG A 303 7.27 -14.26 -21.20
N ILE A 304 6.32 -14.09 -20.30
CA ILE A 304 5.38 -15.13 -19.87
C ILE A 304 4.03 -14.77 -20.49
N SER A 305 3.49 -15.65 -21.33
CA SER A 305 2.19 -15.47 -21.97
C SER A 305 1.15 -16.33 -21.28
N LEU A 306 0.03 -15.73 -20.85
CA LEU A 306 -1.08 -16.45 -20.21
C LEU A 306 -2.18 -16.86 -21.21
N ARG A 307 -2.25 -16.16 -22.35
CA ARG A 307 -3.11 -16.41 -23.51
C ARG A 307 -2.73 -15.44 -24.63
#